data_AF-A0A539EII5-F1
#
_entry.id   AF-A0A539EII5-F1
#
_cell.length_a   1.000
_cell.length_b   1.000
_cell.length_c   1.000
_cell.angle_alpha   90.00
_cell.angle_beta   90.00
_cell.angle_gamma   90.00
#
_symmetry.space_group_name_H-M   'P 1'
#
loop_
_entity.id
_entity.type
_entity.pdbx_description
1 polymer ?
#
loop_
_entity_poly.entity_id
_entity_poly.type
_entity_poly.pdbx_seq_one_letter_code
_entity_poly.pdbx_strand_id
1 'polypeptide(L)'
;MRGDEGRGVVRAGFTLIELMIVVAIIGLLSAIAIPKFSDLLVQAREGNTKGNLGRIRSAINIYYSDMEGYFPISANASNANNWTGLSTSLVPKYINAIPKAQLRNHAVSNSVYKHDYTTNHTHDSGYGAWGYDGTNPTSTEWGRVWLWCTHTDKTRAQWSSF
;
A
#
# COMPACT_ATOMS: atom_id res chain seq x y z
N MET A 1 -6.19 37.20 -67.59
CA MET A 1 -5.37 36.56 -66.53
C MET A 1 -6.35 36.11 -65.45
N ARG A 2 -7.00 34.96 -65.68
CA ARG A 2 -6.83 33.65 -65.01
C ARG A 2 -7.46 33.65 -63.61
N GLY A 3 -8.75 33.32 -63.56
CA GLY A 3 -9.47 33.05 -62.32
C GLY A 3 -8.96 31.77 -61.67
N ASP A 4 -8.70 31.83 -60.37
CA ASP A 4 -8.34 30.71 -59.53
C ASP A 4 -9.61 30.02 -59.03
N GLU A 5 -9.95 28.90 -59.66
CA GLU A 5 -11.00 28.04 -59.15
C GLU A 5 -10.53 27.38 -57.86
N GLY A 6 -10.98 27.93 -56.73
CA GLY A 6 -10.80 27.35 -55.41
C GLY A 6 -11.41 25.95 -55.36
N ARG A 7 -10.57 24.93 -55.49
CA ARG A 7 -10.95 23.52 -55.31
C ARG A 7 -11.38 23.31 -53.86
N GLY A 8 -12.69 23.31 -53.63
CA GLY A 8 -13.27 22.93 -52.35
C GLY A 8 -12.88 21.51 -51.99
N VAL A 9 -12.12 21.34 -50.91
CA VAL A 9 -11.78 20.03 -50.36
C VAL A 9 -13.08 19.44 -49.78
N VAL A 10 -13.60 18.41 -50.44
CA VAL A 10 -14.76 17.65 -49.95
C VAL A 10 -14.37 17.02 -48.61
N ARG A 11 -15.00 17.45 -47.51
CA ARG A 11 -14.79 16.82 -46.20
C ARG A 11 -15.53 15.49 -46.21
N ALA A 12 -14.78 14.39 -46.18
CA ALA A 12 -15.35 13.06 -45.94
C ALA A 12 -15.91 13.01 -44.50
N GLY A 13 -17.21 12.77 -44.38
CA GLY A 13 -17.86 12.52 -43.09
C GLY A 13 -17.74 11.06 -42.68
N PHE A 14 -17.58 10.80 -41.38
CA PHE A 14 -17.65 9.45 -40.81
C PHE A 14 -19.04 8.85 -40.99
N THR A 15 -19.13 7.55 -41.27
CA THR A 15 -20.42 6.85 -41.32
C THR A 15 -20.90 6.49 -39.91
N LEU A 16 -22.22 6.48 -39.71
CA LEU A 16 -22.81 6.04 -38.43
C LEU A 16 -22.45 4.58 -38.12
N ILE A 17 -22.35 3.74 -39.15
CA ILE A 17 -22.01 2.32 -38.99
C ILE A 17 -20.54 2.13 -38.57
N GLU A 18 -19.61 2.95 -39.08
CA GLU A 18 -18.22 2.93 -38.60
C GLU A 18 -18.16 3.28 -37.11
N LEU A 19 -18.88 4.30 -36.67
CA LEU A 19 -18.91 4.67 -35.27
C LEU A 19 -19.52 3.56 -34.40
N MET A 20 -20.59 2.92 -34.87
CA MET A 20 -21.26 1.82 -34.16
C MET A 20 -20.35 0.60 -33.97
N ILE A 21 -19.61 0.20 -35.01
CA ILE A 21 -18.69 -0.94 -34.92
C ILE A 21 -17.53 -0.60 -33.97
N VAL A 22 -17.02 0.63 -34.01
CA VAL A 22 -15.94 1.08 -33.12
C VAL A 22 -16.36 1.00 -31.65
N VAL A 23 -17.54 1.54 -31.29
CA VAL A 23 -18.00 1.46 -29.89
C VAL A 23 -18.33 0.03 -29.47
N ALA A 24 -18.79 -0.82 -30.39
CA ALA A 24 -19.01 -2.24 -30.11
C ALA A 24 -17.69 -2.98 -29.79
N ILE A 25 -16.64 -2.73 -30.58
CA ILE A 25 -15.31 -3.33 -30.34
C ILE A 25 -14.70 -2.79 -29.03
N ILE A 26 -14.77 -1.48 -28.77
CA ILE A 26 -14.29 -0.88 -27.51
C ILE A 26 -15.05 -1.45 -26.32
N GLY A 27 -16.37 -1.65 -26.45
CA GLY A 27 -17.21 -2.26 -25.41
C GLY A 27 -16.76 -3.69 -25.08
N LEU A 28 -16.50 -4.52 -26.09
CA LEU A 28 -16.01 -5.88 -25.92
C LEU A 28 -14.64 -5.93 -25.23
N LEU A 29 -13.69 -5.11 -25.70
CA LEU A 29 -12.35 -5.05 -25.09
C LEU A 29 -12.41 -4.56 -23.64
N SER A 30 -13.23 -3.54 -23.37
CA SER A 30 -13.38 -2.96 -22.03
C SER A 30 -13.96 -3.96 -21.03
N ALA A 31 -14.94 -4.78 -21.45
CA ALA A 31 -15.55 -5.80 -20.60
C ALA A 31 -14.53 -6.81 -20.03
N ILE A 32 -13.52 -7.18 -20.81
CA ILE A 32 -12.47 -8.11 -20.38
C ILE A 32 -11.33 -7.37 -19.66
N ALA A 33 -11.00 -6.16 -20.09
CA ALA A 33 -9.86 -5.39 -19.59
C ALA A 33 -10.10 -4.84 -18.16
N ILE A 34 -11.29 -4.32 -17.87
CA ILE A 34 -11.62 -3.67 -16.58
C ILE A 34 -11.37 -4.58 -15.36
N PRO A 35 -11.91 -5.82 -15.29
CA PRO A 35 -11.70 -6.66 -14.11
C PRO A 35 -10.21 -7.04 -13.94
N LYS A 36 -9.52 -7.34 -15.04
CA LYS A 36 -8.08 -7.65 -15.01
C LYS A 36 -7.24 -6.47 -14.52
N PHE A 37 -7.57 -5.25 -14.94
CA PHE A 37 -6.85 -4.06 -14.52
C PHE A 37 -7.01 -3.76 -13.02
N SER A 38 -8.23 -3.95 -12.48
CA SER A 38 -8.49 -3.82 -11.04
C SER A 38 -7.60 -4.77 -10.21
N ASP A 39 -7.46 -6.01 -10.68
CA ASP A 39 -6.60 -7.01 -10.05
C ASP A 39 -5.11 -6.67 -10.08
N LEU A 40 -4.64 -6.02 -11.15
CA LEU A 40 -3.26 -5.54 -11.27
C LEU A 40 -2.98 -4.38 -10.32
N LEU A 41 -3.94 -3.47 -10.16
CA LEU A 41 -3.81 -2.36 -9.21
C LEU A 41 -3.69 -2.85 -7.76
N VAL A 42 -4.46 -3.88 -7.39
CA VAL A 42 -4.35 -4.51 -6.07
C VAL A 42 -2.93 -5.07 -5.88
N GLN A 43 -2.44 -5.86 -6.83
CA GLN A 43 -1.08 -6.45 -6.75
C GLN A 43 0.03 -5.39 -6.67
N ALA A 44 -0.11 -4.28 -7.41
CA ALA A 44 0.86 -3.19 -7.36
C ALA A 44 0.89 -2.53 -5.98
N ARG A 45 -0.28 -2.28 -5.37
CA ARG A 45 -0.39 -1.74 -4.00
C ARG A 45 0.15 -2.70 -2.95
N GLU A 46 -0.12 -3.98 -3.14
CA GLU A 46 0.38 -5.06 -2.29
C GLU A 46 1.91 -5.13 -2.32
N GLY A 47 2.51 -5.11 -3.51
CA GLY A 47 3.96 -5.08 -3.69
C GLY A 47 4.61 -3.81 -3.12
N ASN A 48 3.98 -2.65 -3.30
CA ASN A 48 4.44 -1.39 -2.70
C ASN A 48 4.46 -1.49 -1.17
N THR A 49 3.38 -2.02 -0.58
CA THR A 49 3.26 -2.21 0.87
C THR A 49 4.30 -3.18 1.42
N LYS A 50 4.56 -4.30 0.73
CA LYS A 50 5.65 -5.24 1.08
C LYS A 50 7.03 -4.55 1.02
N GLY A 51 7.28 -3.72 0.00
CA GLY A 51 8.49 -2.91 -0.07
C GLY A 51 8.63 -1.91 1.09
N ASN A 52 7.52 -1.26 1.46
CA ASN A 52 7.47 -0.33 2.59
C ASN A 52 7.73 -1.03 3.92
N LEU A 53 7.23 -2.25 4.11
CA LEU A 53 7.56 -3.07 5.29
C LEU A 53 9.07 -3.31 5.39
N GLY A 54 9.72 -3.68 4.28
CA GLY A 54 11.17 -3.85 4.22
C GLY A 54 11.95 -2.58 4.59
N ARG A 55 11.45 -1.40 4.18
CA ARG A 55 12.05 -0.11 4.56
C ARG A 55 11.97 0.14 6.07
N ILE A 56 10.81 -0.12 6.68
CA ILE A 56 10.65 0.03 8.13
C ILE A 56 11.58 -0.93 8.87
N ARG A 57 11.67 -2.19 8.44
CA ARG A 57 12.58 -3.18 9.03
C ARG A 57 14.03 -2.80 8.96
N SER A 58 14.47 -2.31 7.81
CA SER A 58 15.82 -1.82 7.65
C SER A 58 16.11 -0.68 8.63
N ALA A 59 15.18 0.26 8.78
CA ALA A 59 15.33 1.35 9.75
C ALA A 59 15.36 0.86 11.21
N ILE A 60 14.51 -0.11 11.56
CA ILE A 60 14.50 -0.76 12.89
C ILE A 60 15.84 -1.45 13.16
N ASN A 61 16.38 -2.19 12.19
CA ASN A 61 17.64 -2.91 12.35
C ASN A 61 18.83 -1.95 12.50
N ILE A 62 18.85 -0.83 11.76
CA ILE A 62 19.89 0.20 11.93
C ILE A 62 19.78 0.83 13.31
N TYR A 63 18.56 1.17 13.77
CA TYR A 63 18.34 1.67 15.14
C TYR A 63 18.86 0.68 16.18
N TYR A 64 18.56 -0.61 16.02
CA TYR A 64 18.99 -1.67 16.93
C TYR A 64 20.52 -1.74 17.04
N SER A 65 21.23 -1.59 15.92
CA SER A 65 22.69 -1.51 15.91
C SER A 65 23.24 -0.26 16.60
N ASP A 66 22.61 0.90 16.37
CA ASP A 66 23.01 2.17 17.00
C ASP A 66 22.74 2.21 18.51
N MET A 67 21.76 1.44 18.98
CA MET A 67 21.30 1.42 20.37
C MET A 67 21.76 0.18 21.12
N GLU A 68 22.90 -0.38 20.72
CA GLU A 68 23.57 -1.49 21.43
C GLU A 68 22.66 -2.70 21.70
N GLY A 69 21.78 -3.01 20.74
CA GLY A 69 20.87 -4.15 20.82
C GLY A 69 19.52 -3.84 21.47
N TYR A 70 19.13 -2.57 21.56
CA TYR A 70 17.78 -2.18 21.96
C TYR A 70 16.93 -1.78 20.77
N PHE A 71 15.76 -2.41 20.64
CA PHE A 71 14.76 -1.98 19.67
C PHE A 71 14.04 -0.71 20.12
N PRO A 72 13.46 0.07 19.17
CA PRO A 72 12.63 1.22 19.50
C PRO A 72 11.56 0.88 20.55
N ILE A 73 11.51 1.65 21.62
CA ILE A 73 10.45 1.58 22.64
C ILE A 73 9.63 2.86 22.61
N SER A 74 8.36 2.81 23.00
CA SER A 74 7.57 4.02 23.18
C SER A 74 7.89 4.67 24.52
N ALA A 75 8.28 5.94 24.49
CA ALA A 75 8.44 6.75 25.69
C ALA A 75 7.10 7.02 26.43
N ASN A 76 5.96 6.88 25.75
CA ASN A 76 4.62 7.11 26.31
C ASN A 76 3.67 5.96 25.93
N ALA A 77 3.47 5.01 26.84
CA ALA A 77 2.55 3.87 26.67
C ALA A 77 1.08 4.23 27.01
N SER A 78 0.75 5.51 27.23
CA SER A 78 -0.55 5.94 27.77
C SER A 78 -1.72 5.87 26.80
N ASN A 79 -1.48 5.73 25.49
CA ASN A 79 -2.52 5.42 24.49
C ASN A 79 -2.21 4.08 23.82
N ALA A 80 -2.92 3.03 24.23
CA ALA A 80 -2.75 1.67 23.71
C ALA A 80 -2.97 1.55 22.19
N ASN A 81 -3.69 2.51 21.59
CA ASN A 81 -4.22 2.42 20.23
C ASN A 81 -3.48 3.26 19.19
N ASN A 82 -2.41 3.99 19.54
CA ASN A 82 -1.62 4.73 18.56
C ASN A 82 -0.16 4.83 19.03
N TRP A 83 0.66 3.91 18.58
CA TRP A 83 2.01 3.72 19.10
C TRP A 83 2.98 4.61 18.34
N THR A 84 3.13 5.84 18.83
CA THR A 84 4.06 6.83 18.27
C THR A 84 5.53 6.49 18.54
N GLY A 85 5.83 5.52 19.41
CA GLY A 85 7.21 5.15 19.77
C GLY A 85 8.08 4.78 18.57
N LEU A 86 7.51 4.05 17.60
CA LEU A 86 8.22 3.71 16.37
C LEU A 86 8.49 4.96 15.52
N SER A 87 7.50 5.83 15.35
CA SER A 87 7.66 7.04 14.53
C SER A 87 8.61 8.04 15.19
N THR A 88 8.54 8.25 16.50
CA THR A 88 9.43 9.19 17.22
C THR A 88 10.87 8.72 17.26
N SER A 89 11.10 7.40 17.31
CA SER A 89 12.45 6.84 17.45
C SER A 89 13.14 6.62 16.10
N LEU A 90 12.37 6.34 15.03
CA LEU A 90 12.92 6.13 13.69
C LEU A 90 12.98 7.40 12.85
N VAL A 91 12.02 8.31 13.00
CA VAL A 91 11.90 9.50 12.15
C VAL A 91 12.56 10.71 12.83
N PRO A 92 13.36 11.52 12.12
CA PRO A 92 13.78 11.38 10.72
C PRO A 92 15.09 10.61 10.53
N LYS A 93 15.82 10.26 11.60
CA LYS A 93 17.20 9.79 11.53
C LYS A 93 17.38 8.50 10.70
N TYR A 94 16.50 7.52 10.90
CA TYR A 94 16.61 6.19 10.28
C TYR A 94 15.63 6.01 9.11
N ILE A 95 14.56 6.81 9.07
CA ILE A 95 13.61 6.88 7.95
C ILE A 95 12.96 8.26 7.89
N ASN A 96 12.77 8.81 6.68
CA ASN A 96 12.22 10.16 6.50
C ASN A 96 10.78 10.32 7.02
N ALA A 97 9.97 9.25 6.92
CA ALA A 97 8.63 9.17 7.45
C ALA A 97 8.19 7.70 7.45
N ILE A 98 7.26 7.33 8.34
CA ILE A 98 6.61 6.03 8.26
C ILE A 98 5.80 5.96 6.95
N PRO A 99 6.12 5.03 6.04
CA PRO A 99 5.41 4.90 4.78
C PRO A 99 3.95 4.47 5.01
N LYS A 100 3.08 4.77 4.06
CA LYS A 100 1.68 4.35 4.13
C LYS A 100 1.56 2.87 3.76
N ALA A 101 0.73 2.13 4.49
CA ALA A 101 0.28 0.80 4.11
C ALA A 101 -0.94 0.93 3.17
N GLN A 102 -0.86 0.29 2.01
CA GLN A 102 -1.89 0.32 0.97
C GLN A 102 -2.43 -1.10 0.74
N LEU A 103 -3.53 -1.40 1.39
CA LEU A 103 -4.17 -2.73 1.36
C LEU A 103 -5.52 -2.68 0.65
N ARG A 104 -5.92 -3.81 0.06
CA ARG A 104 -7.26 -3.96 -0.52
C ARG A 104 -8.32 -3.81 0.56
N ASN A 105 -9.40 -3.07 0.30
CA ASN A 105 -10.52 -2.87 1.24
C ASN A 105 -10.14 -2.20 2.58
N HIS A 106 -8.99 -1.51 2.66
CA HIS A 106 -8.66 -0.70 3.82
C HIS A 106 -8.37 0.74 3.40
N ALA A 107 -8.65 1.67 4.31
CA ALA A 107 -8.20 3.04 4.15
C ALA A 107 -6.67 3.12 4.24
N VAL A 108 -6.06 3.89 3.36
CA VAL A 108 -4.60 4.05 3.34
C VAL A 108 -4.15 4.84 4.56
N SER A 109 -3.33 4.25 5.43
CA SER A 109 -2.80 4.91 6.62
C SER A 109 -1.30 4.64 6.82
N ASN A 110 -0.65 5.50 7.60
CA ASN A 110 0.71 5.32 8.11
C ASN A 110 0.72 5.13 9.64
N SER A 111 -0.44 4.87 10.25
CA SER A 111 -0.55 4.58 11.67
C SER A 111 0.26 3.34 12.05
N VAL A 112 0.79 3.35 13.27
CA VAL A 112 1.47 2.21 13.89
C VAL A 112 0.71 1.84 15.16
N TYR A 113 0.31 0.58 15.26
CA TYR A 113 -0.39 0.01 16.40
C TYR A 113 0.55 -0.88 17.22
N LYS A 114 0.35 -0.84 18.54
CA LYS A 114 1.11 -1.66 19.48
C LYS A 114 0.70 -3.11 19.33
N HIS A 115 1.65 -4.03 19.49
CA HIS A 115 1.33 -5.44 19.70
C HIS A 115 0.35 -5.66 20.87
N ASP A 116 -0.80 -6.25 20.58
CA ASP A 116 -1.68 -6.80 21.60
C ASP A 116 -1.56 -8.33 21.60
N TYR A 117 -0.81 -8.85 22.58
CA TYR A 117 -0.60 -10.27 22.80
C TYR A 117 -1.90 -11.05 23.03
N THR A 118 -3.02 -10.38 23.33
CA THR A 118 -4.31 -11.04 23.51
C THR A 118 -5.02 -11.37 22.18
N THR A 119 -4.62 -10.72 21.09
CA THR A 119 -5.31 -10.83 19.79
C THR A 119 -4.51 -11.53 18.69
N ASN A 120 -3.33 -12.10 18.97
CA ASN A 120 -2.53 -12.90 18.01
C ASN A 120 -2.40 -12.28 16.60
N HIS A 121 -2.15 -10.97 16.51
CA HIS A 121 -2.07 -10.23 15.24
C HIS A 121 -3.33 -10.30 14.36
N THR A 122 -4.48 -10.72 14.91
CA THR A 122 -5.73 -10.93 14.17
C THR A 122 -6.60 -9.68 14.07
N HIS A 123 -6.01 -8.50 14.16
CA HIS A 123 -6.78 -7.27 14.18
C HIS A 123 -6.89 -6.67 12.77
N ASP A 124 -8.11 -6.53 12.28
CA ASP A 124 -8.44 -5.70 11.12
C ASP A 124 -9.09 -4.42 11.62
N SER A 125 -8.35 -3.31 11.52
CA SER A 125 -8.85 -2.02 11.98
C SER A 125 -9.75 -1.32 10.93
N GLY A 126 -9.94 -1.90 9.75
CA GLY A 126 -10.52 -1.22 8.58
C GLY A 126 -9.56 -0.21 7.93
N TYR A 127 -8.41 0.03 8.53
CA TYR A 127 -7.31 0.86 8.02
C TYR A 127 -6.09 -0.03 7.72
N GLY A 128 -5.36 0.31 6.66
CA GLY A 128 -4.07 -0.29 6.40
C GLY A 128 -3.05 0.37 7.30
N ALA A 129 -2.54 -0.37 8.27
CA ALA A 129 -1.62 0.13 9.28
C ALA A 129 -0.50 -0.86 9.59
N TRP A 130 0.48 -0.41 10.35
CA TRP A 130 1.61 -1.22 10.77
C TRP A 130 1.40 -1.72 12.20
N GLY A 131 1.78 -2.95 12.47
CA GLY A 131 1.94 -3.48 13.82
C GLY A 131 3.40 -3.47 14.22
N TYR A 132 3.69 -3.18 15.48
CA TYR A 132 5.04 -3.27 16.00
C TYR A 132 5.07 -3.70 17.47
N ASP A 133 6.01 -4.57 17.82
CA ASP A 133 6.27 -4.97 19.21
C ASP A 133 7.59 -4.41 19.73
N GLY A 134 7.51 -3.29 20.45
CA GLY A 134 8.63 -2.76 21.25
C GLY A 134 8.37 -2.83 22.74
N THR A 135 7.49 -3.72 23.20
CA THR A 135 6.96 -3.64 24.57
C THR A 135 7.56 -4.62 25.55
N ASN A 136 8.08 -5.75 25.06
CA ASN A 136 8.70 -6.73 25.92
C ASN A 136 10.01 -7.26 25.31
N PRO A 137 11.19 -6.89 25.85
CA PRO A 137 12.46 -7.36 25.36
C PRO A 137 12.69 -8.87 25.52
N THR A 138 11.83 -9.55 26.27
CA THR A 138 11.87 -11.00 26.46
C THR A 138 10.96 -11.77 25.51
N SER A 139 10.13 -11.08 24.71
CA SER A 139 9.27 -11.75 23.73
C SER A 139 10.08 -12.19 22.51
N THR A 140 9.69 -13.32 21.91
CA THR A 140 10.22 -13.75 20.59
C THR A 140 9.75 -12.87 19.44
N GLU A 141 8.89 -11.89 19.74
CA GLU A 141 8.34 -10.93 18.79
C GLU A 141 8.94 -9.55 18.96
N TRP A 142 9.88 -9.36 19.89
CA TRP A 142 10.50 -8.07 20.14
C TRP A 142 11.20 -7.53 18.90
N GLY A 143 10.90 -6.28 18.56
CA GLY A 143 11.36 -5.62 17.34
C GLY A 143 10.63 -6.03 16.07
N ARG A 144 9.66 -6.95 16.14
CA ARG A 144 8.88 -7.38 14.97
C ARG A 144 8.00 -6.24 14.50
N VAL A 145 7.96 -6.05 13.18
CA VAL A 145 7.00 -5.22 12.48
C VAL A 145 6.24 -6.06 11.48
N TRP A 146 4.94 -5.82 11.37
CA TRP A 146 4.03 -6.53 10.48
C TRP A 146 2.91 -5.62 9.96
N LEU A 147 2.06 -6.17 9.12
CA LEU A 147 0.88 -5.51 8.61
C LEU A 147 -0.32 -5.79 9.51
N TRP A 148 -0.97 -4.71 9.94
CA TRP A 148 -2.11 -4.77 10.84
C TRP A 148 -3.40 -5.07 10.07
N CYS A 149 -3.47 -6.25 9.45
CA CYS A 149 -4.67 -6.75 8.79
C CYS A 149 -4.78 -8.28 8.89
N THR A 150 -6.01 -8.79 8.80
CA THR A 150 -6.32 -10.23 8.80
C THR A 150 -6.41 -10.83 7.40
N HIS A 151 -6.34 -9.98 6.38
CA HIS A 151 -6.47 -10.41 4.99
C HIS A 151 -5.26 -11.23 4.56
N THR A 152 -5.50 -12.19 3.66
CA THR A 152 -4.45 -12.96 3.00
C THR A 152 -4.11 -12.34 1.65
N ASP A 153 -2.86 -12.48 1.21
CA ASP A 153 -2.51 -12.11 -0.16
C ASP A 153 -3.08 -13.12 -1.17
N LYS A 154 -2.86 -12.87 -2.46
CA LYS A 154 -3.31 -13.79 -3.52
C LYS A 154 -2.73 -15.21 -3.40
N THR A 155 -1.68 -15.41 -2.60
CA THR A 155 -1.08 -16.72 -2.32
C THR A 155 -1.65 -17.40 -1.07
N ARG A 156 -2.67 -16.79 -0.44
CA ARG A 156 -3.28 -17.19 0.83
C ARG A 156 -2.36 -17.06 2.05
N ALA A 157 -1.24 -16.33 1.92
CA ALA A 157 -0.37 -16.04 3.05
C ALA A 157 -0.92 -14.85 3.85
N GLN A 158 -1.00 -14.99 5.17
CA GLN A 158 -1.33 -13.86 6.05
C GLN A 158 -0.18 -12.85 6.02
N TRP A 159 -0.53 -11.58 5.96
CA TRP A 159 0.42 -10.47 5.82
C TRP A 159 1.26 -10.23 7.08
N SER A 160 0.87 -10.87 8.19
CA SER A 160 1.51 -10.78 9.49
C SER A 160 2.88 -11.45 9.57
N SER A 161 3.21 -12.36 8.64
CA SER A 161 4.38 -13.22 8.74
C SER A 161 5.53 -12.92 7.77
N PHE A 162 5.35 -11.97 6.84
CA PHE A 162 6.48 -11.50 6.03
C PHE A 162 7.38 -10.71 6.90
#